data_AF-A0A5C6QP82-F1
#
_entry.id   AF-A0A5C6QP82-F1
#
_cell.length_a   1.000
_cell.length_b   1.000
_cell.length_c   1.000
_cell.angle_alpha   90.00
_cell.angle_beta   90.00
_cell.angle_gamma   90.00
#
_symmetry.space_group_name_H-M   'P 1'
#
loop_
_entity.id
_entity.type
_entity.pdbx_description
1 polymer ?
#
loop_
_entity_poly.entity_id
_entity_poly.type
_entity_poly.pdbx_seq_one_letter_code
_entity_poly.pdbx_strand_id
1 'polypeptide(L)'
;MKKILISFTIMISTLLSLGAIAKAPVFDIKNDLLLLNFDLKTDVDDVHTIAALDLILRSPTYKELNYFAVAGTYGVQAGLYVPANNLFNMVFSEHWTDAHQSRKKSITQTTDKIKATLTMGGNIWIAEAGQSDYTQTLLETLKSENITVPTNNIIVVQHSEWNEKETSHDALLYVKENTTYIKIADGNKAGNGSSGFNEEKFSTTPLENKKLLSSDTWIEANKVSAQYNGINGRYHNKAISNGGVDFSDLSEVTWILGIKNTPDVASFFNQFNKEK
;
A
#
# COMPACT_ATOMS: atom_id res chain seq x y z
N MET A 1 -65.03 4.51 51.98
CA MET A 1 -63.59 4.77 51.72
C MET A 1 -63.15 3.96 50.51
N LYS A 2 -63.11 4.55 49.31
CA LYS A 2 -62.66 3.89 48.08
C LYS A 2 -61.15 4.11 47.93
N LYS A 3 -60.37 3.03 47.90
CA LYS A 3 -58.92 3.07 47.63
C LYS A 3 -58.73 3.26 46.12
N ILE A 4 -58.11 4.37 45.72
CA ILE A 4 -57.69 4.64 44.34
C ILE A 4 -56.30 4.00 44.18
N LEU A 5 -56.21 3.01 43.31
CA LEU A 5 -54.96 2.37 42.93
C LEU A 5 -54.31 3.22 41.82
N ILE A 6 -53.24 3.96 42.15
CA ILE A 6 -52.46 4.71 41.17
C ILE A 6 -51.44 3.74 40.58
N SER A 7 -51.66 3.32 39.34
CA SER A 7 -50.71 2.52 38.57
C SER A 7 -49.64 3.45 38.00
N PHE A 8 -48.39 3.28 38.45
CA PHE A 8 -47.23 4.03 37.97
C PHE A 8 -46.63 3.29 36.77
N THR A 9 -46.99 3.68 35.56
CA THR A 9 -46.40 3.13 34.34
C THR A 9 -45.07 3.82 34.08
N ILE A 10 -43.96 3.15 34.40
CA ILE A 10 -42.61 3.60 34.07
C ILE A 10 -42.41 3.39 32.56
N MET A 11 -42.45 4.49 31.81
CA MET A 11 -42.17 4.49 30.37
C MET A 11 -40.64 4.57 30.17
N ILE A 12 -40.00 3.43 29.96
CA ILE A 12 -38.59 3.34 29.59
C ILE A 12 -38.48 3.72 28.11
N SER A 13 -38.05 4.94 27.83
CA SER A 13 -37.67 5.37 26.48
C SER A 13 -36.27 4.86 26.16
N THR A 14 -36.16 3.71 25.49
CA THR A 14 -34.91 3.25 24.89
C THR A 14 -34.59 4.11 23.67
N LEU A 15 -33.64 5.04 23.82
CA LEU A 15 -32.95 5.69 22.71
C LEU A 15 -32.07 4.64 22.02
N LEU A 16 -32.61 3.95 21.02
CA LEU A 16 -31.81 3.20 20.06
C LEU A 16 -31.12 4.22 19.15
N SER A 17 -29.90 4.63 19.52
CA SER A 17 -28.99 5.25 18.55
C SER A 17 -28.62 4.18 17.52
N LEU A 18 -29.33 4.16 16.39
CA LEU A 18 -28.83 3.57 15.17
C LEU A 18 -27.62 4.41 14.74
N GLY A 19 -26.45 4.09 15.30
CA GLY A 19 -25.19 4.51 14.74
C GLY A 19 -25.14 3.89 13.36
N ALA A 20 -25.34 4.69 12.31
CA ALA A 20 -25.03 4.27 10.96
C ALA A 20 -23.54 3.87 10.98
N ILE A 21 -23.26 2.58 10.87
CA ILE A 21 -21.89 2.12 10.66
C ILE A 21 -21.47 2.77 9.34
N ALA A 22 -20.59 3.77 9.43
CA ALA A 22 -20.05 4.41 8.26
C ALA A 22 -19.42 3.32 7.38
N LYS A 23 -19.92 3.20 6.15
CA LYS A 23 -19.35 2.26 5.18
C LYS A 23 -17.89 2.64 4.99
N ALA A 24 -17.00 1.64 5.02
CA ALA A 24 -15.58 1.87 4.73
C ALA A 24 -15.47 2.62 3.38
N PRO A 25 -14.56 3.61 3.27
CA PRO A 25 -14.34 4.31 2.02
C PRO A 25 -14.03 3.28 0.91
N VAL A 26 -14.41 3.60 -0.32
CA VAL A 26 -14.18 2.74 -1.49
C VAL A 26 -13.40 3.56 -2.50
N PHE A 27 -12.31 2.99 -3.02
CA PHE A 27 -11.49 3.63 -4.04
C PHE A 27 -12.29 3.91 -5.31
N ASP A 28 -12.35 5.17 -5.74
CA ASP A 28 -12.91 5.55 -7.03
C ASP A 28 -11.80 5.62 -8.08
N ILE A 29 -11.74 4.62 -8.95
CA ILE A 29 -10.69 4.49 -9.96
C ILE A 29 -10.52 5.71 -10.87
N LYS A 30 -11.58 6.50 -11.08
CA LYS A 30 -11.54 7.63 -12.01
C LYS A 30 -11.10 8.93 -11.35
N ASN A 31 -11.37 9.07 -10.05
CA ASN A 31 -11.24 10.33 -9.34
C ASN A 31 -10.12 10.29 -8.30
N ASP A 32 -9.89 9.14 -7.68
CA ASP A 32 -8.94 9.00 -6.59
C ASP A 32 -7.51 8.79 -7.11
N LEU A 33 -6.53 9.16 -6.29
CA LEU A 33 -5.11 8.89 -6.52
C LEU A 33 -4.66 7.71 -5.66
N LEU A 34 -4.05 6.71 -6.28
CA LEU A 34 -3.29 5.68 -5.61
C LEU A 34 -1.81 6.09 -5.51
N LEU A 35 -1.37 6.50 -4.32
CA LEU A 35 0.03 6.67 -3.99
C LEU A 35 0.64 5.33 -3.57
N LEU A 36 1.72 4.95 -4.24
CA LEU A 36 2.42 3.70 -4.02
C LEU A 36 3.77 4.03 -3.36
N ASN A 37 3.81 3.97 -2.04
CA ASN A 37 5.03 4.22 -1.28
C ASN A 37 5.79 2.90 -1.13
N PHE A 38 7.02 2.86 -1.63
CA PHE A 38 7.93 1.73 -1.53
C PHE A 38 9.13 2.14 -0.68
N ASP A 39 9.36 1.43 0.42
CA ASP A 39 10.47 1.75 1.29
C ASP A 39 11.82 1.34 0.65
N LEU A 40 11.86 0.21 -0.07
CA LEU A 40 13.03 -0.41 -0.67
C LEU A 40 14.21 -0.50 0.31
N LYS A 41 13.93 -0.76 1.57
CA LYS A 41 14.93 -0.86 2.61
C LYS A 41 14.48 -1.85 3.70
N THR A 42 15.34 -2.66 4.26
CA THR A 42 16.53 -3.21 3.62
C THR A 42 16.24 -4.52 2.88
N ASP A 43 14.98 -4.98 2.91
CA ASP A 43 14.44 -6.14 2.21
C ASP A 43 14.27 -5.83 0.71
N VAL A 44 14.15 -6.88 -0.11
CA VAL A 44 13.95 -6.85 -1.57
C VAL A 44 12.51 -7.24 -1.97
N ASP A 45 11.61 -7.46 -1.01
CA ASP A 45 10.18 -7.73 -1.24
C ASP A 45 9.50 -6.65 -2.10
N ASP A 46 9.79 -5.37 -1.86
CA ASP A 46 9.30 -4.26 -2.68
C ASP A 46 9.62 -4.42 -4.18
N VAL A 47 10.76 -5.04 -4.51
CA VAL A 47 11.17 -5.29 -5.90
C VAL A 47 10.19 -6.27 -6.57
N HIS A 48 9.78 -7.31 -5.86
CA HIS A 48 8.77 -8.26 -6.32
C HIS A 48 7.35 -7.65 -6.26
N THR A 49 7.05 -6.79 -5.29
CA THR A 49 5.80 -6.01 -5.24
C THR A 49 5.63 -5.17 -6.50
N ILE A 50 6.67 -4.44 -6.93
CA ILE A 50 6.63 -3.62 -8.16
C ILE A 50 6.38 -4.50 -9.40
N ALA A 51 7.02 -5.68 -9.48
CA ALA A 51 6.83 -6.59 -10.60
C ALA A 51 5.43 -7.22 -10.63
N ALA A 52 4.88 -7.55 -9.47
CA ALA A 52 3.51 -8.04 -9.35
C ALA A 52 2.49 -6.93 -9.66
N LEU A 53 2.76 -5.69 -9.25
CA LEU A 53 1.91 -4.54 -9.53
C LEU A 53 1.79 -4.22 -11.03
N ASP A 54 2.86 -4.40 -11.81
CA ASP A 54 2.83 -4.25 -13.28
C ASP A 54 1.74 -5.10 -13.93
N LEU A 55 1.45 -6.30 -13.39
CA LEU A 55 0.35 -7.15 -13.87
C LEU A 55 -1.03 -6.52 -13.62
N ILE A 56 -1.21 -5.83 -12.49
CA ILE A 56 -2.45 -5.08 -12.19
C ILE A 56 -2.56 -3.89 -13.14
N LEU A 57 -1.49 -3.10 -13.29
CA LEU A 57 -1.47 -1.90 -14.12
C LEU A 57 -1.73 -2.20 -15.60
N ARG A 58 -1.29 -3.36 -16.09
CA ARG A 58 -1.54 -3.83 -17.46
C ARG A 58 -2.93 -4.45 -17.66
N SER A 59 -3.67 -4.71 -16.59
CA SER A 59 -5.01 -5.28 -16.69
C SER A 59 -6.00 -4.25 -17.26
N PRO A 60 -6.85 -4.62 -18.24
CA PRO A 60 -7.87 -3.72 -18.78
C PRO A 60 -8.81 -3.13 -17.72
N THR A 61 -9.01 -3.83 -16.61
CA THR A 61 -9.81 -3.38 -15.46
C THR A 61 -9.26 -2.11 -14.83
N TYR A 62 -7.93 -1.93 -14.84
CA TYR A 62 -7.25 -0.84 -14.13
C TYR A 62 -6.67 0.23 -15.06
N LYS A 63 -7.08 0.25 -16.33
CA LYS A 63 -6.56 1.20 -17.34
C LYS A 63 -6.81 2.68 -17.02
N GLU A 64 -7.81 2.98 -16.19
CA GLU A 64 -8.15 4.35 -15.76
C GLU A 64 -7.51 4.73 -14.42
N LEU A 65 -6.75 3.82 -13.80
CA LEU A 65 -6.15 4.04 -12.50
C LEU A 65 -5.19 5.23 -12.53
N ASN A 66 -5.51 6.25 -11.73
CA ASN A 66 -4.60 7.34 -11.45
C ASN A 66 -3.66 6.95 -10.30
N TYR A 67 -2.37 6.82 -10.59
CA TYR A 67 -1.37 6.43 -9.60
C TYR A 67 -0.11 7.27 -9.68
N PHE A 68 0.65 7.29 -8.58
CA PHE A 68 1.99 7.86 -8.53
C PHE A 68 2.84 7.09 -7.52
N ALA A 69 4.00 6.61 -7.94
CA ALA A 69 4.89 5.81 -7.10
C ALA A 69 6.02 6.64 -6.48
N VAL A 70 6.45 6.26 -5.29
CA VAL A 70 7.55 6.89 -4.57
C VAL A 70 8.52 5.82 -4.11
N ALA A 71 9.77 5.89 -4.59
CA ALA A 71 10.85 5.03 -4.13
C ALA A 71 11.54 5.62 -2.89
N GLY A 72 11.90 4.79 -1.92
CA GLY A 72 12.72 5.20 -0.78
C GLY A 72 11.94 5.90 0.32
N THR A 73 10.71 5.46 0.61
CA THR A 73 9.86 6.01 1.68
C THR A 73 10.18 5.47 3.07
N TYR A 74 11.37 4.91 3.27
CA TYR A 74 11.77 4.30 4.53
C TYR A 74 11.87 5.28 5.71
N GLY A 75 11.63 4.74 6.90
CA GLY A 75 11.70 5.43 8.19
C GLY A 75 13.05 5.27 8.89
N VAL A 76 13.01 4.89 10.17
CA VAL A 76 14.21 4.80 11.03
C VAL A 76 14.94 3.46 10.96
N GLN A 77 14.44 2.54 10.16
CA GLN A 77 15.03 1.21 10.01
C GLN A 77 16.50 1.23 9.57
N ALA A 78 17.23 0.23 10.07
CA ALA A 78 18.62 -0.02 9.74
C ALA A 78 18.78 -0.69 8.36
N GLY A 79 20.03 -0.95 7.96
CA GLY A 79 20.34 -1.60 6.69
C GLY A 79 20.49 -0.62 5.51
N LEU A 80 20.60 -1.17 4.30
CA LEU A 80 20.91 -0.42 3.10
C LEU A 80 19.73 -0.43 2.12
N TYR A 81 19.48 0.72 1.51
CA TYR A 81 18.52 0.87 0.43
C TYR A 81 18.81 -0.09 -0.73
N VAL A 82 17.77 -0.59 -1.40
CA VAL A 82 17.82 -1.45 -2.59
C VAL A 82 17.60 -0.59 -3.84
N PRO A 83 18.64 -0.32 -4.65
CA PRO A 83 18.49 0.46 -5.87
C PRO A 83 17.68 -0.29 -6.95
N ALA A 84 16.47 0.19 -7.22
CA ALA A 84 15.54 -0.42 -8.18
C ALA A 84 15.06 0.55 -9.28
N ASN A 85 15.74 1.70 -9.50
CA ASN A 85 15.28 2.77 -10.40
C ASN A 85 14.99 2.30 -11.83
N ASN A 86 15.72 1.32 -12.35
CA ASN A 86 15.43 0.76 -13.67
C ASN A 86 14.07 0.05 -13.70
N LEU A 87 13.74 -0.71 -12.66
CA LEU A 87 12.43 -1.35 -12.51
C LEU A 87 11.31 -0.30 -12.39
N PHE A 88 11.52 0.78 -11.64
CA PHE A 88 10.58 1.90 -11.58
C PHE A 88 10.32 2.53 -12.95
N ASN A 89 11.38 2.77 -13.74
CA ASN A 89 11.23 3.28 -15.10
C ASN A 89 10.43 2.33 -16.00
N MET A 90 10.62 1.02 -15.85
CA MET A 90 9.91 0.00 -16.63
C MET A 90 8.41 -0.04 -16.31
N VAL A 91 8.04 0.05 -15.03
CA VAL A 91 6.65 -0.12 -14.57
C VAL A 91 5.88 1.20 -14.54
N PHE A 92 6.49 2.27 -14.04
CA PHE A 92 5.81 3.53 -13.79
C PHE A 92 6.12 4.61 -14.83
N SER A 93 7.14 4.42 -15.67
CA SER A 93 7.57 5.42 -16.67
C SER A 93 7.83 6.78 -16.01
N GLU A 94 7.01 7.81 -16.26
CA GLU A 94 7.11 9.14 -15.65
C GLU A 94 6.25 9.31 -14.38
N HIS A 95 5.48 8.29 -13.99
CA HIS A 95 4.56 8.30 -12.85
C HIS A 95 5.24 7.92 -11.53
N TRP A 96 6.48 8.35 -11.31
CA TRP A 96 7.17 8.11 -10.05
C TRP A 96 8.22 9.16 -9.69
N THR A 97 8.68 9.13 -8.45
CA THR A 97 9.79 9.96 -7.95
C THR A 97 10.68 9.19 -6.97
N ASP A 98 11.93 9.63 -6.83
CA ASP A 98 12.95 9.02 -5.97
C ASP A 98 13.17 9.86 -4.69
N ALA A 99 12.59 9.42 -3.57
CA ALA A 99 12.78 10.05 -2.27
C ALA A 99 14.15 9.73 -1.65
N HIS A 100 14.75 8.59 -2.01
CA HIS A 100 16.11 8.24 -1.58
C HIS A 100 17.14 9.21 -2.15
N GLN A 101 17.06 9.53 -3.44
CA GLN A 101 17.94 10.47 -4.11
C GLN A 101 17.63 11.93 -3.72
N SER A 102 16.35 12.30 -3.64
CA SER A 102 15.94 13.65 -3.27
C SER A 102 14.57 13.70 -2.61
N ARG A 103 14.55 13.53 -1.29
CA ARG A 103 13.32 13.62 -0.48
C ARG A 103 12.55 14.92 -0.72
N LYS A 104 13.23 16.07 -0.81
CA LYS A 104 12.59 17.36 -1.08
C LYS A 104 11.87 17.37 -2.43
N LYS A 105 12.55 16.96 -3.51
CA LYS A 105 11.95 16.91 -4.86
C LYS A 105 10.75 15.96 -4.88
N SER A 106 10.92 14.79 -4.26
CA SER A 106 9.88 13.79 -4.13
C SER A 106 8.63 14.33 -3.43
N ILE A 107 8.79 14.96 -2.26
CA ILE A 107 7.68 15.58 -1.52
C ILE A 107 6.97 16.64 -2.35
N THR A 108 7.71 17.50 -3.07
CA THR A 108 7.09 18.51 -3.96
C THR A 108 6.27 17.85 -5.07
N GLN A 109 6.83 16.88 -5.79
CA GLN A 109 6.14 16.21 -6.89
C GLN A 109 4.89 15.46 -6.41
N THR A 110 4.99 14.74 -5.29
CA THR A 110 3.86 14.02 -4.70
C THR A 110 2.79 15.00 -4.20
N THR A 111 3.19 16.11 -3.58
CA THR A 111 2.27 17.19 -3.15
C THR A 111 1.48 17.76 -4.32
N ASP A 112 2.12 18.00 -5.48
CA ASP A 112 1.44 18.49 -6.67
C ASP A 112 0.38 17.50 -7.20
N LYS A 113 0.67 16.19 -7.18
CA LYS A 113 -0.29 15.14 -7.55
C LYS A 113 -1.49 15.11 -6.61
N ILE A 114 -1.26 15.25 -5.31
CA ILE A 114 -2.32 15.31 -4.30
C ILE A 114 -3.19 16.54 -4.51
N LYS A 115 -2.60 17.72 -4.69
CA LYS A 115 -3.34 18.96 -4.93
C LYS A 115 -4.24 18.87 -6.15
N ALA A 116 -3.71 18.34 -7.26
CA ALA A 116 -4.49 18.16 -8.48
C ALA A 116 -5.70 17.25 -8.23
N THR A 117 -5.49 16.12 -7.55
CA THR A 117 -6.53 15.14 -7.24
C THR A 117 -7.61 15.73 -6.33
N LEU A 118 -7.21 16.39 -5.23
CA LEU A 118 -8.13 17.02 -4.29
C LEU A 118 -8.93 18.16 -4.96
N THR A 119 -8.31 18.93 -5.86
CA THR A 119 -8.99 19.99 -6.62
C THR A 119 -10.08 19.43 -7.54
N MET A 120 -9.90 18.21 -8.04
CA MET A 120 -10.90 17.48 -8.82
C MET A 120 -11.94 16.76 -7.95
N GLY A 121 -11.83 16.84 -6.62
CA GLY A 121 -12.75 16.23 -5.67
C GLY A 121 -12.46 14.76 -5.37
N GLY A 122 -11.30 14.23 -5.79
CA GLY A 122 -10.87 12.87 -5.47
C GLY A 122 -10.22 12.74 -4.10
N ASN A 123 -10.10 11.50 -3.62
CA ASN A 123 -9.38 11.14 -2.41
C ASN A 123 -7.96 10.64 -2.73
N ILE A 124 -7.11 10.65 -1.71
CA ILE A 124 -5.76 10.12 -1.77
C ILE A 124 -5.73 8.81 -0.99
N TRP A 125 -5.28 7.74 -1.64
CA TRP A 125 -5.09 6.44 -1.04
C TRP A 125 -3.63 6.08 -1.09
N ILE A 126 -3.04 5.74 0.05
CA ILE A 126 -1.62 5.45 0.18
C ILE A 126 -1.47 3.98 0.55
N ALA A 127 -0.85 3.20 -0.33
CA ALA A 127 -0.28 1.90 0.01
C ALA A 127 1.10 2.16 0.61
N GLU A 128 1.26 1.82 1.88
CA GLU A 128 2.40 2.11 2.73
C GLU A 128 3.24 0.85 2.95
N ALA A 129 3.99 0.42 1.92
CA ALA A 129 4.81 -0.80 1.85
C ALA A 129 6.00 -0.82 2.82
N GLY A 130 5.87 -0.21 3.99
CA GLY A 130 6.96 0.11 4.89
C GLY A 130 6.52 1.18 5.87
N GLN A 131 7.38 2.15 6.14
CA GLN A 131 7.20 3.10 7.25
C GLN A 131 6.52 4.41 6.85
N SER A 132 5.90 5.11 7.81
CA SER A 132 5.11 6.32 7.55
C SER A 132 5.82 7.67 7.71
N ASP A 133 7.13 7.68 7.87
CA ASP A 133 7.93 8.91 7.99
C ASP A 133 7.83 9.81 6.74
N TYR A 134 7.81 9.22 5.55
CA TYR A 134 7.60 9.98 4.31
C TYR A 134 6.21 10.61 4.28
N THR A 135 5.19 9.83 4.63
CA THR A 135 3.79 10.28 4.69
C THR A 135 3.58 11.39 5.72
N GLN A 136 4.24 11.34 6.88
CA GLN A 136 4.23 12.47 7.83
C GLN A 136 4.73 13.76 7.16
N THR A 137 5.91 13.71 6.53
CA THR A 137 6.50 14.89 5.88
C THR A 137 5.59 15.45 4.78
N LEU A 138 4.91 14.58 4.05
CA LEU A 138 3.95 14.94 3.02
C LEU A 138 2.75 15.69 3.62
N LEU A 139 2.17 15.19 4.70
CA LEU A 139 1.05 15.82 5.40
C LEU A 139 1.44 17.18 6.02
N GLU A 140 2.64 17.28 6.61
CA GLU A 140 3.18 18.55 7.13
C GLU A 140 3.39 19.57 6.01
N THR A 141 3.84 19.12 4.83
CA THR A 141 4.00 19.97 3.66
C THR A 141 2.65 20.50 3.18
N LEU A 142 1.63 19.64 3.04
CA LEU A 142 0.27 20.04 2.69
C LEU A 142 -0.26 21.11 3.66
N LYS A 143 -0.07 20.89 4.96
CA LYS A 143 -0.46 21.86 6.01
C LYS A 143 0.28 23.18 5.87
N SER A 144 1.59 23.15 5.62
CA SER A 144 2.42 24.35 5.46
C SER A 144 2.05 25.20 4.23
N GLU A 145 1.53 24.56 3.19
CA GLU A 145 1.01 25.21 1.98
C GLU A 145 -0.44 25.70 2.12
N ASN A 146 -1.02 25.62 3.33
CA ASN A 146 -2.43 25.94 3.62
C ASN A 146 -3.45 25.11 2.82
N ILE A 147 -3.06 23.90 2.42
CA ILE A 147 -3.96 22.96 1.75
C ILE A 147 -4.75 22.27 2.85
N THR A 148 -6.01 22.67 3.02
CA THR A 148 -6.91 22.06 4.00
C THR A 148 -7.45 20.76 3.41
N VAL A 149 -6.96 19.62 3.90
CA VAL A 149 -7.46 18.30 3.51
C VAL A 149 -8.25 17.73 4.66
N PRO A 150 -9.53 17.39 4.47
CA PRO A 150 -10.27 16.63 5.47
C PRO A 150 -9.55 15.31 5.75
N THR A 151 -9.45 14.92 7.03
CA THR A 151 -8.80 13.66 7.46
C THR A 151 -9.32 12.42 6.73
N ASN A 152 -10.59 12.44 6.31
CA ASN A 152 -11.24 11.35 5.57
C ASN A 152 -10.94 11.34 4.06
N ASN A 153 -10.23 12.34 3.53
CA ASN A 153 -9.80 12.41 2.13
C ASN A 153 -8.39 11.87 1.90
N ILE A 154 -7.65 11.54 2.97
CA ILE A 154 -6.37 10.81 2.89
C ILE A 154 -6.55 9.51 3.65
N ILE A 155 -6.45 8.39 2.95
CA ILE A 155 -6.59 7.04 3.48
C ILE A 155 -5.24 6.35 3.36
N VAL A 156 -4.67 5.92 4.49
CA VAL A 156 -3.39 5.20 4.53
C VAL A 156 -3.69 3.75 4.87
N VAL A 157 -3.21 2.83 4.05
CA VAL A 157 -3.36 1.38 4.26
C VAL A 157 -1.97 0.80 4.46
N GLN A 158 -1.74 0.23 5.64
CA GLN A 158 -0.47 -0.38 6.01
C GLN A 158 -0.73 -1.77 6.56
N HIS A 159 0.10 -2.74 6.17
CA HIS A 159 0.13 -4.06 6.78
C HIS A 159 1.35 -4.23 7.70
N SER A 160 1.38 -5.34 8.44
CA SER A 160 2.48 -5.75 9.34
C SER A 160 2.59 -4.92 10.64
N GLU A 161 2.90 -5.61 11.75
CA GLU A 161 3.33 -4.91 12.97
C GLU A 161 4.75 -4.37 12.86
N TRP A 162 5.57 -4.96 11.99
CA TRP A 162 6.96 -4.55 11.84
C TRP A 162 7.05 -3.15 11.21
N ASN A 163 6.24 -2.89 10.18
CA ASN A 163 6.14 -1.56 9.54
C ASN A 163 5.82 -0.44 10.54
N GLU A 164 4.86 -0.67 11.43
CA GLU A 164 4.54 0.29 12.51
C GLU A 164 5.70 0.47 13.50
N LYS A 165 6.46 -0.59 13.81
CA LYS A 165 7.57 -0.54 14.78
C LYS A 165 8.81 0.16 14.23
N GLU A 166 9.04 0.08 12.91
CA GLU A 166 10.15 0.75 12.23
C GLU A 166 9.81 2.17 11.77
N THR A 167 8.54 2.58 11.90
CA THR A 167 8.12 3.98 11.73
C THR A 167 8.52 4.79 12.96
N SER A 168 9.00 6.03 12.77
CA SER A 168 9.23 6.93 13.90
C SER A 168 7.96 7.08 14.73
N HIS A 169 8.08 7.07 16.07
CA HIS A 169 6.92 7.15 16.95
C HIS A 169 6.02 8.36 16.65
N ASP A 170 6.64 9.54 16.49
CA ASP A 170 5.94 10.79 16.18
C ASP A 170 5.28 10.74 14.79
N ALA A 171 5.93 10.10 13.80
CA ALA A 171 5.38 9.92 12.47
C ALA A 171 4.12 9.06 12.48
N LEU A 172 4.16 7.92 13.17
CA LEU A 172 3.02 7.01 13.25
C LEU A 172 1.83 7.67 13.96
N LEU A 173 2.07 8.37 15.05
CA LEU A 173 1.03 9.12 15.76
C LEU A 173 0.43 10.21 14.86
N TYR A 174 1.28 11.02 14.23
CA TYR A 174 0.85 12.11 13.37
C TYR A 174 0.00 11.62 12.19
N VAL A 175 0.44 10.55 11.51
CA VAL A 175 -0.32 9.99 10.38
C VAL A 175 -1.66 9.43 10.84
N LYS A 176 -1.73 8.73 11.98
CA LYS A 176 -3.00 8.22 12.54
C LYS A 176 -3.97 9.33 12.95
N GLU A 177 -3.45 10.46 13.44
CA GLU A 177 -4.28 11.60 13.84
C GLU A 177 -4.79 12.43 12.66
N ASN A 178 -4.05 12.46 11.55
CA ASN A 178 -4.30 13.36 10.42
C ASN A 178 -4.81 12.64 9.16
N THR A 179 -4.99 11.32 9.19
CA THR A 179 -5.54 10.54 8.07
C THR A 179 -6.58 9.52 8.54
N THR A 180 -7.29 8.90 7.60
CA THR A 180 -7.97 7.63 7.84
C THR A 180 -6.96 6.51 7.74
N TYR A 181 -6.37 6.13 8.87
CA TYR A 181 -5.38 5.07 8.93
C TYR A 181 -6.02 3.69 9.09
N ILE A 182 -5.70 2.77 8.18
CA ILE A 182 -6.27 1.43 8.11
C ILE A 182 -5.14 0.42 8.20
N LYS A 183 -5.05 -0.25 9.35
CA LYS A 183 -4.17 -1.40 9.52
C LYS A 183 -4.84 -2.65 9.01
N ILE A 184 -4.24 -3.32 8.03
CA ILE A 184 -4.69 -4.63 7.54
C ILE A 184 -3.86 -5.75 8.14
N ALA A 185 -4.33 -7.00 7.99
CA ALA A 185 -3.59 -8.17 8.42
C ALA A 185 -2.29 -8.34 7.62
N ASP A 186 -1.31 -9.04 8.21
CA ASP A 186 0.02 -9.24 7.66
C ASP A 186 0.01 -9.92 6.28
N GLY A 187 0.42 -9.20 5.23
CA GLY A 187 0.48 -9.68 3.84
C GLY A 187 1.45 -10.84 3.61
N ASN A 188 2.30 -11.17 4.59
CA ASN A 188 3.16 -12.35 4.53
C ASN A 188 2.43 -13.67 4.84
N LYS A 189 1.19 -13.61 5.36
CA LYS A 189 0.48 -14.80 5.86
C LYS A 189 -0.90 -14.93 5.26
N ALA A 190 -1.13 -16.02 4.53
CA ALA A 190 -2.47 -16.36 4.06
C ALA A 190 -3.39 -16.74 5.23
N GLY A 191 -4.70 -16.52 5.06
CA GLY A 191 -5.74 -17.00 6.00
C GLY A 191 -5.91 -16.17 7.27
N ASN A 192 -5.27 -14.99 7.38
CA ASN A 192 -5.39 -14.08 8.52
C ASN A 192 -6.35 -12.89 8.28
N GLY A 193 -6.98 -12.81 7.09
CA GLY A 193 -7.85 -11.72 6.69
C GLY A 193 -7.27 -10.78 5.61
N SER A 194 -6.00 -10.94 5.24
CA SER A 194 -5.39 -10.34 4.05
C SER A 194 -4.88 -11.43 3.09
N SER A 195 -4.42 -11.00 1.92
CA SER A 195 -3.77 -11.88 0.95
C SER A 195 -2.36 -12.26 1.43
N GLY A 196 -2.01 -13.54 1.39
CA GLY A 196 -0.68 -14.04 1.76
C GLY A 196 0.24 -14.15 0.55
N PHE A 197 1.10 -13.15 0.33
CA PHE A 197 1.95 -13.03 -0.86
C PHE A 197 3.44 -13.30 -0.59
N ASN A 198 3.74 -14.16 0.38
CA ASN A 198 5.08 -14.67 0.65
C ASN A 198 5.05 -16.21 0.57
N GLU A 199 5.75 -16.78 -0.42
CA GLU A 199 5.80 -18.23 -0.63
C GLU A 199 7.16 -18.70 -1.15
N GLU A 200 7.90 -19.42 -0.30
CA GLU A 200 9.23 -19.97 -0.65
C GLU A 200 9.18 -21.03 -1.76
N LYS A 201 8.05 -21.72 -1.94
CA LYS A 201 7.91 -22.86 -2.86
C LYS A 201 7.39 -22.49 -4.24
N PHE A 202 6.88 -21.26 -4.41
CA PHE A 202 6.39 -20.79 -5.68
C PHE A 202 7.55 -20.35 -6.56
N SER A 203 7.80 -21.02 -7.68
CA SER A 203 8.92 -20.66 -8.56
C SER A 203 8.63 -19.38 -9.35
N THR A 204 9.54 -18.41 -9.30
CA THR A 204 9.50 -17.21 -10.16
C THR A 204 9.91 -17.46 -11.60
N THR A 205 10.66 -18.54 -11.89
CA THR A 205 11.20 -18.82 -13.23
C THR A 205 10.15 -18.82 -14.34
N PRO A 206 8.94 -19.39 -14.16
CA PRO A 206 7.88 -19.32 -15.18
C PRO A 206 7.41 -17.89 -15.49
N LEU A 207 7.55 -16.94 -14.56
CA LEU A 207 7.14 -15.54 -14.74
C LEU A 207 8.03 -14.80 -15.76
N GLU A 208 9.24 -15.30 -16.02
CA GLU A 208 10.18 -14.74 -17.01
C GLU A 208 9.89 -15.21 -18.45
N ASN A 209 8.85 -16.05 -18.65
CA ASN A 209 8.48 -16.52 -19.97
C ASN A 209 8.10 -15.33 -20.86
N LYS A 210 8.84 -15.12 -21.96
CA LYS A 210 8.67 -13.99 -22.89
C LYS A 210 7.28 -13.85 -23.49
N LYS A 211 6.44 -14.89 -23.43
CA LYS A 211 5.03 -14.83 -23.84
C LYS A 211 4.13 -14.09 -22.85
N LEU A 212 4.54 -13.96 -21.59
CA LEU A 212 3.76 -13.31 -20.53
C LEU A 212 3.90 -11.78 -20.57
N LEU A 213 2.84 -11.07 -20.21
CA LEU A 213 2.75 -9.61 -20.26
C LEU A 213 3.90 -8.90 -19.54
N SER A 214 4.22 -9.35 -18.32
CA SER A 214 5.21 -8.72 -17.44
C SER A 214 6.55 -9.47 -17.37
N SER A 215 6.86 -10.28 -18.39
CA SER A 215 8.08 -11.11 -18.41
C SER A 215 9.36 -10.32 -18.13
N ASP A 216 9.49 -9.16 -18.77
CA ASP A 216 10.70 -8.36 -18.70
C ASP A 216 10.84 -7.68 -17.34
N THR A 217 9.70 -7.29 -16.75
CA THR A 217 9.60 -6.76 -15.38
C THR A 217 10.06 -7.80 -14.36
N TRP A 218 9.63 -9.05 -14.49
CA TRP A 218 10.04 -10.15 -13.60
C TRP A 218 11.53 -10.50 -13.76
N ILE A 219 12.07 -10.47 -14.98
CA ILE A 219 13.51 -10.64 -15.22
C ILE A 219 14.32 -9.58 -14.47
N GLU A 220 13.92 -8.31 -14.58
CA GLU A 220 14.64 -7.22 -13.90
C GLU A 220 14.48 -7.31 -12.38
N ALA A 221 13.28 -7.64 -11.88
CA ALA A 221 13.05 -7.81 -10.45
C ALA A 221 13.90 -8.93 -9.86
N ASN A 222 13.91 -10.12 -10.47
CA ASN A 222 14.74 -11.23 -10.02
C ASN A 222 16.24 -10.89 -10.08
N LYS A 223 16.67 -10.13 -11.09
CA LYS A 223 18.07 -9.64 -11.19
C LYS A 223 18.42 -8.69 -10.04
N VAL A 224 17.58 -7.71 -9.72
CA VAL A 224 17.80 -6.78 -8.60
C VAL A 224 17.80 -7.54 -7.27
N SER A 225 16.82 -8.43 -7.06
CA SER A 225 16.74 -9.28 -5.88
C SER A 225 17.99 -10.13 -5.70
N ALA A 226 18.46 -10.83 -6.75
CA ALA A 226 19.68 -11.64 -6.70
C ALA A 226 20.95 -10.81 -6.39
N GLN A 227 20.97 -9.54 -6.81
CA GLN A 227 22.10 -8.64 -6.57
C GLN A 227 22.17 -8.15 -5.11
N TYR A 228 21.03 -7.95 -4.45
CA TYR A 228 20.97 -7.22 -3.18
C TYR A 228 20.49 -8.05 -1.97
N ASN A 229 19.76 -9.15 -2.18
CA ASN A 229 19.18 -9.95 -1.10
C ASN A 229 20.26 -10.52 -0.16
N GLY A 230 20.24 -10.16 1.13
CA GLY A 230 21.23 -10.59 2.12
C GLY A 230 22.65 -10.08 1.91
N ILE A 231 22.88 -9.14 0.99
CA ILE A 231 24.22 -8.63 0.63
C ILE A 231 24.51 -7.31 1.34
N ASN A 232 25.73 -7.14 1.86
CA ASN A 232 26.22 -5.92 2.52
C ASN A 232 25.38 -5.49 3.73
N GLY A 233 24.90 -6.46 4.53
CA GLY A 233 24.10 -6.20 5.72
C GLY A 233 22.62 -5.89 5.42
N ARG A 234 22.17 -6.12 4.19
CA ARG A 234 20.75 -6.12 3.88
C ARG A 234 20.04 -7.33 4.46
N TYR A 235 18.73 -7.22 4.65
CA TYR A 235 17.90 -8.33 5.11
C TYR A 235 17.99 -9.49 4.11
N HIS A 236 17.99 -10.71 4.64
CA HIS A 236 18.02 -11.92 3.83
C HIS A 236 16.61 -12.50 3.74
N ASN A 237 15.91 -12.13 2.68
CA ASN A 237 14.59 -12.66 2.37
C ASN A 237 14.71 -14.11 1.92
N LYS A 238 14.27 -15.02 2.80
CA LYS A 238 14.42 -16.47 2.61
C LYS A 238 13.56 -17.00 1.46
N ALA A 239 12.37 -16.46 1.25
CA ALA A 239 11.51 -16.86 0.16
C ALA A 239 12.18 -16.56 -1.18
N ILE A 240 12.61 -15.32 -1.37
CA ILE A 240 13.29 -14.88 -2.58
C ILE A 240 14.62 -15.62 -2.77
N SER A 241 15.39 -15.85 -1.70
CA SER A 241 16.64 -16.63 -1.78
C SER A 241 16.43 -18.08 -2.23
N ASN A 242 15.25 -18.66 -1.97
CA ASN A 242 14.92 -20.02 -2.36
C ASN A 242 14.32 -20.12 -3.78
N GLY A 243 14.32 -19.02 -4.54
CA GLY A 243 13.65 -18.91 -5.84
C GLY A 243 12.14 -18.73 -5.75
N GLY A 244 11.66 -18.47 -4.52
CA GLY A 244 10.30 -18.13 -4.15
C GLY A 244 9.93 -16.69 -4.51
N VAL A 245 8.78 -16.26 -4.00
CA VAL A 245 8.31 -14.86 -4.11
C VAL A 245 7.98 -14.28 -2.75
N ASP A 246 8.20 -12.98 -2.62
CA ASP A 246 7.64 -12.16 -1.56
C ASP A 246 7.21 -10.83 -2.17
N PHE A 247 5.92 -10.60 -2.26
CA PHE A 247 5.32 -9.33 -2.71
C PHE A 247 4.21 -8.91 -1.74
N SER A 248 4.47 -9.13 -0.45
CA SER A 248 3.50 -8.96 0.64
C SER A 248 2.93 -7.55 0.74
N ASP A 249 3.68 -6.51 0.36
CA ASP A 249 3.20 -5.12 0.31
C ASP A 249 2.05 -4.91 -0.69
N LEU A 250 1.95 -5.75 -1.73
CA LEU A 250 0.83 -5.68 -2.67
C LEU A 250 -0.52 -5.96 -1.99
N SER A 251 -0.52 -6.57 -0.80
CA SER A 251 -1.73 -6.80 -0.01
C SER A 251 -2.51 -5.49 0.23
N GLU A 252 -1.82 -4.37 0.44
CA GLU A 252 -2.42 -3.05 0.63
C GLU A 252 -3.12 -2.56 -0.63
N VAL A 253 -2.47 -2.69 -1.78
CA VAL A 253 -3.04 -2.34 -3.09
C VAL A 253 -4.26 -3.23 -3.38
N THR A 254 -4.18 -4.54 -3.13
CA THR A 254 -5.34 -5.43 -3.32
C THR A 254 -6.51 -5.05 -2.43
N TRP A 255 -6.23 -4.59 -1.22
CA TRP A 255 -7.25 -4.10 -0.31
C TRP A 255 -7.88 -2.79 -0.79
N ILE A 256 -7.05 -1.79 -1.17
CA ILE A 256 -7.51 -0.48 -1.67
C ILE A 256 -8.39 -0.65 -2.92
N LEU A 257 -7.92 -1.43 -3.89
CA LEU A 257 -8.63 -1.65 -5.16
C LEU A 257 -9.80 -2.63 -5.04
N GLY A 258 -10.04 -3.20 -3.85
CA GLY A 258 -11.08 -4.20 -3.62
C GLY A 258 -10.91 -5.45 -4.48
N ILE A 259 -9.66 -5.84 -4.78
CA ILE A 259 -9.34 -7.06 -5.51
C ILE A 259 -9.73 -8.26 -4.65
N LYS A 260 -10.60 -9.11 -5.20
CA LYS A 260 -11.09 -10.33 -4.54
C LYS A 260 -10.50 -11.56 -5.21
N ASN A 261 -10.58 -12.69 -4.50
CA ASN A 261 -10.17 -14.02 -4.98
C ASN A 261 -8.67 -14.19 -5.21
N THR A 262 -7.84 -13.40 -4.52
CA THR A 262 -6.38 -13.54 -4.51
C THR A 262 -5.85 -13.83 -3.09
N PRO A 263 -6.35 -14.86 -2.38
CA PRO A 263 -5.95 -15.11 -0.99
C PRO A 263 -4.47 -15.51 -0.83
N ASP A 264 -3.83 -15.95 -1.91
CA ASP A 264 -2.46 -16.43 -1.95
C ASP A 264 -1.78 -16.10 -3.28
N VAL A 265 -0.48 -16.38 -3.34
CA VAL A 265 0.40 -16.19 -4.50
C VAL A 265 -0.15 -16.83 -5.77
N ALA A 266 -0.52 -18.11 -5.71
CA ALA A 266 -1.01 -18.85 -6.88
C ALA A 266 -2.29 -18.23 -7.43
N SER A 267 -3.23 -17.85 -6.56
CA SER A 267 -4.49 -17.22 -6.94
C SER A 267 -4.27 -15.85 -7.59
N PHE A 268 -3.33 -15.06 -7.08
CA PHE A 268 -2.94 -13.78 -7.70
C PHE A 268 -2.44 -13.97 -9.13
N PHE A 269 -1.45 -14.85 -9.34
CA PHE A 269 -0.90 -15.07 -10.68
C PHE A 269 -1.91 -15.73 -11.62
N ASN A 270 -2.77 -16.64 -11.15
CA ASN A 270 -3.87 -17.18 -11.96
C ASN A 270 -4.79 -16.08 -12.48
N GLN A 271 -5.07 -15.08 -11.64
CA GLN A 271 -5.93 -13.97 -11.99
C GLN A 271 -5.28 -13.01 -12.99
N PHE A 272 -4.02 -12.60 -12.77
CA PHE A 272 -3.41 -11.48 -13.50
C PHE A 272 -2.33 -11.86 -14.52
N ASN A 273 -1.67 -13.01 -14.39
CA ASN A 273 -0.57 -13.39 -15.28
C ASN A 273 -1.11 -13.89 -16.63
N LYS A 274 -1.22 -13.00 -17.62
CA LYS A 274 -1.74 -13.29 -18.97
C LYS A 274 -0.62 -13.26 -20.01
N GLU A 275 -0.87 -13.93 -21.14
CA GLU A 275 -0.02 -13.83 -22.33
C GLU A 275 -0.20 -12.46 -23.02
N LYS A 276 0.84 -12.04 -23.76
CA LYS A 276 0.89 -10.82 -24.58
C LYS A 276 -0.07 -10.86 -25.76
#